data_AF-A0A950KNW8-F1
#
_entry.id   AF-A0A950KNW8-F1
#
_cell.length_a   1.000
_cell.length_b   1.000
_cell.length_c   1.000
_cell.angle_alpha   90.00
_cell.angle_beta   90.00
_cell.angle_gamma   90.00
#
_symmetry.space_group_name_H-M   'P 1'
#
loop_
_entity.id
_entity.type
_entity.pdbx_description
1 polymer ?
#
loop_
_entity_poly.entity_id
_entity_poly.type
_entity_poly.pdbx_seq_one_letter_code
_entity_poly.pdbx_strand_id
1 'polypeptide(L)'
;MLTESQGAVWRTSRDAIPGRRGTATGCSLLERSYRGRAGIPSERARQRACGDLRVRLPVGWRVIRRRLTNVLYPVPALAVASFPVRVGRPCGCGQPNILDFPRTGAFLFVWEYTHAPKTRLFWRLPPLPHRFHIPRSGGQRYQCGSPSWPGGARAGDNTFQLEVYLGPEAGPKAITQMDALLASLRLA
;
A
#
# COMPACT_ATOMS: atom_id res chain seq x y z
N MET A 1 -18.80 6.17 -5.11
CA MET A 1 -18.79 5.55 -6.44
C MET A 1 -17.47 4.85 -6.63
N LEU A 2 -17.47 3.52 -6.64
CA LEU A 2 -16.35 2.77 -7.22
C LEU A 2 -16.60 2.84 -8.72
N THR A 3 -15.96 3.78 -9.41
CA THR A 3 -15.92 3.74 -10.87
C THR A 3 -15.30 2.40 -11.26
N GLU A 4 -15.89 1.73 -12.23
CA GLU A 4 -15.38 0.50 -12.81
C GLU A 4 -14.10 0.84 -13.59
N SER A 5 -13.05 1.13 -12.85
CA SER A 5 -11.73 1.42 -13.37
C SER A 5 -11.24 0.12 -14.01
N GLN A 6 -10.83 0.19 -15.27
CA GLN A 6 -9.92 -0.79 -15.86
C GLN A 6 -8.59 -0.71 -15.08
N GLY A 7 -8.59 -1.29 -13.88
CA GLY A 7 -7.43 -1.36 -13.01
C GLY A 7 -6.39 -2.29 -13.62
N ALA A 8 -5.15 -2.15 -13.18
CA ALA A 8 -4.12 -3.11 -13.54
C ALA A 8 -4.63 -4.55 -13.29
N VAL A 9 -4.55 -5.41 -14.30
CA VAL A 9 -4.94 -6.80 -14.16
C VAL A 9 -3.85 -7.54 -13.39
N TRP A 10 -4.05 -7.69 -12.09
CA TRP A 10 -3.15 -8.39 -11.19
C TRP A 10 -3.18 -9.89 -11.48
N ARG A 11 -2.11 -10.45 -12.04
CA ARG A 11 -2.00 -11.90 -12.23
C ARG A 11 -1.54 -12.56 -10.93
N THR A 12 -2.41 -13.39 -10.36
CA THR A 12 -2.08 -14.25 -9.22
C THR A 12 -1.49 -15.58 -9.72
N SER A 13 -0.40 -16.09 -9.12
CA SER A 13 -0.18 -17.54 -9.09
C SER A 13 -1.08 -18.13 -8.00
N ARG A 14 -1.69 -19.28 -8.27
CA ARG A 14 -2.66 -19.93 -7.37
C ARG A 14 -1.91 -20.64 -6.24
N ASP A 15 -1.49 -19.91 -5.22
CA ASP A 15 -1.05 -20.49 -3.96
C ASP A 15 -1.90 -19.91 -2.84
N ALA A 16 -2.69 -20.75 -2.16
CA ALA A 16 -3.63 -20.34 -1.13
C ALA A 16 -2.98 -20.34 0.26
N ILE A 17 -3.25 -19.32 1.08
CA ILE A 17 -2.85 -19.27 2.49
C ILE A 17 -4.04 -19.71 3.37
N PRO A 18 -3.88 -20.64 4.32
CA PRO A 18 -4.94 -21.03 5.24
C PRO A 18 -5.23 -19.92 6.28
N GLY A 19 -6.52 -19.68 6.54
CA GLY A 19 -7.02 -18.57 7.37
C GLY A 19 -6.84 -18.77 8.88
N ARG A 20 -6.49 -17.69 9.58
CA ARG A 20 -6.59 -17.55 11.06
C ARG A 20 -7.54 -16.41 11.40
N ARG A 21 -8.29 -16.55 12.50
CA ARG A 21 -9.12 -15.50 13.10
C ARG A 21 -8.24 -14.63 14.00
N GLY A 22 -8.08 -13.34 13.67
CA GLY A 22 -7.41 -12.34 14.50
C GLY A 22 -8.43 -11.35 15.07
N THR A 23 -8.34 -11.07 16.38
CA THR A 23 -9.15 -10.05 17.06
C THR A 23 -8.54 -8.66 16.82
N ALA A 24 -9.31 -7.76 16.23
CA ALA A 24 -8.90 -6.39 15.91
C ALA A 24 -8.52 -5.61 17.19
N THR A 25 -7.22 -5.42 17.41
CA THR A 25 -6.69 -4.56 18.48
C THR A 25 -6.27 -3.23 17.85
N GLY A 26 -6.73 -2.11 18.42
CA GLY A 26 -6.48 -0.75 17.91
C GLY A 26 -5.00 -0.43 17.72
N CYS A 27 -4.71 0.55 16.84
CA CYS A 27 -3.35 0.96 16.49
C CYS A 27 -2.55 1.46 17.70
N SER A 28 -1.90 0.56 18.44
CA SER A 28 -0.95 0.92 19.50
C SER A 28 0.45 1.12 18.92
N LEU A 29 1.00 2.33 19.14
CA LEU A 29 2.37 2.75 18.83
C LEU A 29 3.39 1.84 19.52
N LEU A 30 4.09 1.00 18.76
CA LEU A 30 5.31 0.35 19.21
C LEU A 30 6.46 0.79 18.29
N GLU A 31 7.28 1.71 18.80
CA GLU A 31 8.52 2.12 18.16
C GLU A 31 9.63 1.10 18.45
N ARG A 32 10.24 0.54 17.42
CA ARG A 32 11.59 -0.03 17.49
C ARG A 32 12.43 0.61 16.41
N SER A 33 13.35 1.47 16.82
CA SER A 33 14.41 2.01 15.96
C SER A 33 15.54 0.98 15.85
N TYR A 34 15.90 0.59 14.63
CA TYR A 34 17.11 -0.18 14.34
C TYR A 34 18.03 0.65 13.46
N ARG A 35 19.33 0.67 13.79
CA ARG A 35 20.41 1.26 12.98
C ARG A 35 21.17 0.12 12.29
N GLY A 36 21.16 0.09 10.96
CA GLY A 36 21.90 -0.90 10.15
C GLY A 36 22.94 -0.27 9.20
N ARG A 37 24.13 -0.88 9.13
CA ARG A 37 25.32 -0.50 8.34
C ARG A 37 25.28 -1.09 6.91
N ALA A 38 26.05 -0.49 5.99
CA ALA A 38 25.98 -0.66 4.53
C ALA A 38 26.49 -2.01 3.98
N GLY A 39 25.82 -2.50 2.93
CA GLY A 39 26.19 -3.70 2.14
C GLY A 39 24.94 -4.47 1.73
N ILE A 40 24.20 -3.95 0.74
CA ILE A 40 22.82 -4.36 0.31
C ILE A 40 22.03 -5.20 1.35
N PRO A 41 21.57 -4.61 2.46
CA PRO A 41 20.76 -5.32 3.44
C PRO A 41 19.29 -5.09 3.10
N SER A 42 18.50 -6.11 2.77
CA SER A 42 17.07 -5.99 3.08
C SER A 42 16.96 -5.99 4.60
N GLU A 43 17.00 -4.80 5.22
CA GLU A 43 16.77 -4.65 6.64
C GLU A 43 15.36 -5.20 6.89
N ARG A 44 15.26 -6.34 7.56
CA ARG A 44 13.98 -6.99 7.89
C ARG A 44 13.28 -6.19 8.98
N ALA A 45 13.07 -4.90 8.77
CA ALA A 45 12.16 -4.10 9.55
C ALA A 45 10.75 -4.58 9.21
N ARG A 46 10.23 -5.51 10.02
CA ARG A 46 8.80 -5.85 10.02
C ARG A 46 8.10 -4.75 10.81
N GLN A 47 7.35 -3.92 10.11
CA GLN A 47 6.55 -2.90 10.77
C GLN A 47 5.08 -3.31 10.74
N ARG A 48 4.41 -3.22 11.90
CA ARG A 48 2.95 -3.27 11.95
C ARG A 48 2.42 -1.96 11.35
N ALA A 49 1.68 -2.08 10.26
CA ALA A 49 0.79 -1.02 9.83
C ALA A 49 -0.42 -0.97 10.78
N CYS A 50 -1.26 0.05 10.70
CA CYS A 50 -2.54 0.01 11.40
C CYS A 50 -3.30 -1.28 10.98
N GLY A 51 -3.70 -2.09 11.96
CA GLY A 51 -4.24 -3.44 11.74
C GLY A 51 -3.18 -4.55 11.76
N ASP A 52 -3.52 -5.69 11.16
CA ASP A 52 -2.66 -6.88 11.11
C ASP A 52 -1.74 -6.90 9.88
N LEU A 53 -1.61 -5.81 9.13
CA LEU A 53 -0.75 -5.78 7.94
C LEU A 53 0.73 -5.69 8.33
N ARG A 54 1.54 -6.62 7.80
CA ARG A 54 3.00 -6.64 7.88
C ARG A 54 3.60 -6.48 6.50
N VAL A 55 4.70 -5.73 6.43
CA VAL A 55 5.46 -5.49 5.20
C VAL A 55 6.95 -5.56 5.48
N ARG A 56 7.76 -5.91 4.47
CA ARG A 56 9.22 -5.74 4.47
C ARG A 56 9.55 -4.49 3.68
N LEU A 57 10.27 -3.56 4.31
CA LEU A 57 10.64 -2.31 3.68
C LEU A 57 11.98 -2.46 2.93
N PRO A 58 12.08 -1.98 1.68
CA PRO A 58 13.37 -1.82 1.04
C PRO A 58 14.22 -0.76 1.76
N VAL A 59 15.54 -0.83 1.61
CA VAL A 59 16.47 0.18 2.18
C VAL A 59 16.07 1.58 1.75
N GLY A 60 16.04 2.51 2.71
CA GLY A 60 15.69 3.91 2.49
C GLY A 60 14.19 4.20 2.49
N TRP A 61 13.34 3.16 2.48
CA TRP A 61 11.91 3.31 2.61
C TRP A 61 11.50 3.50 4.07
N ARG A 62 10.38 4.19 4.27
CA ARG A 62 9.84 4.50 5.60
C ARG A 62 8.34 4.35 5.63
N VAL A 63 7.83 3.85 6.76
CA VAL A 63 6.39 3.92 7.05
C VAL A 63 6.05 5.33 7.51
N ILE A 64 4.93 5.85 7.02
CA ILE A 64 4.41 7.15 7.37
C ILE A 64 3.32 6.93 8.41
N ARG A 65 3.57 7.38 9.63
CA ARG A 65 2.68 7.16 10.78
C ARG A 65 1.67 8.28 11.02
N ARG A 66 1.86 9.44 10.38
CA ARG A 66 0.93 10.57 10.52
C ARG A 66 -0.32 10.37 9.68
N ARG A 67 -1.40 11.02 10.07
CA ARG A 67 -2.66 11.05 9.32
C ARG A 67 -2.44 11.68 7.94
N LEU A 68 -2.81 10.96 6.88
CA LEU A 68 -2.68 11.43 5.49
C LEU A 68 -3.98 11.95 4.88
N THR A 69 -5.10 11.62 5.51
CA THR A 69 -6.45 11.85 4.98
C THR A 69 -7.45 12.03 6.12
N ASN A 70 -8.56 12.72 5.83
CA ASN A 70 -9.67 12.86 6.75
C ASN A 70 -10.73 11.76 6.59
N VAL A 71 -10.57 10.86 5.61
CA VAL A 71 -11.46 9.72 5.40
C VAL A 71 -11.46 8.82 6.64
N LEU A 72 -12.67 8.50 7.12
CA LEU A 72 -12.90 7.60 8.25
C LEU A 72 -13.22 6.17 7.79
N TYR A 73 -13.74 6.00 6.57
CA TYR A 73 -14.01 4.69 5.98
C TYR A 73 -13.88 4.75 4.44
N PRO A 74 -13.10 3.84 3.81
CA PRO A 74 -12.21 2.85 4.42
C PRO A 74 -11.12 3.48 5.30
N VAL A 75 -10.53 2.71 6.21
CA VAL A 75 -9.48 3.22 7.11
C VAL A 75 -8.09 3.11 6.47
N PRO A 76 -7.17 4.07 6.69
CA PRO A 76 -5.78 3.90 6.28
C PRO A 76 -5.11 2.76 7.08
N ALA A 77 -4.67 1.72 6.37
CA ALA A 77 -3.95 0.59 6.98
C ALA A 77 -2.44 0.80 6.93
N LEU A 78 -1.88 1.14 5.76
CA LEU A 78 -0.45 1.31 5.55
C LEU A 78 -0.16 2.51 4.65
N ALA A 79 0.90 3.24 4.98
CA ALA A 79 1.49 4.22 4.09
C ALA A 79 3.01 4.11 4.13
N VAL A 80 3.66 3.98 2.98
CA VAL A 80 5.12 3.84 2.87
C VAL A 80 5.65 4.67 1.70
N ALA A 81 6.83 5.25 1.86
CA ALA A 81 7.50 6.00 0.79
C ALA A 81 8.99 5.72 0.73
N SER A 82 9.57 5.87 -0.46
CA SER A 82 11.02 5.87 -0.69
C SER A 82 11.71 7.20 -0.35
N PHE A 83 10.95 8.19 0.13
CA PHE A 83 11.43 9.55 0.38
C PHE A 83 10.83 10.14 1.68
N PRO A 84 11.43 11.21 2.25
CA PRO A 84 10.82 11.95 3.35
C PRO A 84 9.54 12.64 2.90
N VAL A 85 8.40 12.16 3.38
CA VAL A 85 7.11 12.68 2.92
C VAL A 85 6.80 14.02 3.59
N ARG A 86 6.32 14.99 2.81
CA ARG A 86 5.62 16.20 3.26
C ARG A 86 4.15 16.09 2.84
N VAL A 87 3.22 16.49 3.71
CA VAL A 87 1.77 16.34 3.47
C VAL A 87 1.14 17.69 3.66
N GLY A 88 0.35 18.10 2.67
CA GLY A 88 -0.47 19.31 2.72
C GLY A 88 -1.85 19.05 3.29
N ARG A 89 -2.75 20.02 3.14
CA ARG A 89 -4.16 19.82 3.49
C ARG A 89 -4.73 18.63 2.67
N PRO A 90 -5.42 17.66 3.30
CA PRO A 90 -6.05 16.56 2.58
C PRO A 90 -6.97 17.07 1.49
N CYS A 91 -7.00 16.34 0.37
CA CYS A 91 -7.84 16.69 -0.75
C CYS A 91 -9.30 16.35 -0.49
N GLY A 92 -10.23 17.08 -1.13
CA GLY A 92 -11.67 16.89 -0.93
C GLY A 92 -12.15 15.47 -1.29
N CYS A 93 -11.45 14.78 -2.18
CA CYS A 93 -11.73 13.40 -2.57
C CYS A 93 -11.17 12.34 -1.59
N GLY A 94 -10.53 12.76 -0.50
CA GLY A 94 -10.03 11.85 0.53
C GLY A 94 -8.66 11.21 0.23
N GLN A 95 -8.00 11.57 -0.87
CA GLN A 95 -6.64 11.12 -1.15
C GLN A 95 -5.57 11.92 -0.38
N PRO A 96 -4.41 11.30 -0.07
CA PRO A 96 -3.27 12.02 0.49
C PRO A 96 -2.78 13.14 -0.42
N ASN A 97 -2.60 14.34 0.14
CA ASN A 97 -1.95 15.44 -0.56
C ASN A 97 -0.44 15.41 -0.27
N ILE A 98 0.32 14.67 -1.07
CA ILE A 98 1.78 14.57 -0.91
C ILE A 98 2.45 15.76 -1.61
N LEU A 99 3.06 16.64 -0.81
CA LEU A 99 3.81 17.79 -1.33
C LEU A 99 5.17 17.35 -1.82
N ASP A 100 5.66 18.05 -2.86
CA ASP A 100 7.00 17.87 -3.43
C ASP A 100 7.32 16.40 -3.79
N PHE A 101 6.34 15.67 -4.34
CA PHE A 101 6.53 14.27 -4.72
C PHE A 101 7.73 14.14 -5.66
N PRO A 102 8.82 13.44 -5.27
CA PRO A 102 10.03 13.40 -6.06
C PRO A 102 9.81 12.71 -7.42
N ARG A 103 10.47 13.22 -8.47
CA ARG A 103 10.36 12.64 -9.82
C ARG A 103 10.75 11.15 -9.87
N THR A 104 11.69 10.74 -9.03
CA THR A 104 12.16 9.35 -8.89
C THR A 104 11.54 8.61 -7.70
N GLY A 105 10.60 9.24 -7.01
CA GLY A 105 9.99 8.74 -5.78
C GLY A 105 8.98 7.63 -6.02
N ALA A 106 8.70 6.86 -4.97
CA ALA A 106 7.65 5.85 -4.94
C ALA A 106 6.91 5.93 -3.60
N PHE A 107 5.60 5.76 -3.63
CA PHE A 107 4.72 5.82 -2.47
C PHE A 107 3.62 4.76 -2.62
N LEU A 108 3.37 4.00 -1.57
CA LEU A 108 2.24 3.07 -1.48
C LEU A 108 1.32 3.55 -0.36
N PHE A 109 0.04 3.61 -0.67
CA PHE A 109 -1.02 3.80 0.29
C PHE A 109 -1.99 2.63 0.25
N VAL A 110 -2.37 2.13 1.41
CA VAL A 110 -3.27 0.98 1.54
C VAL A 110 -4.44 1.38 2.41
N TRP A 111 -5.63 1.23 1.85
CA TRP A 111 -6.90 1.32 2.53
C TRP A 111 -7.35 -0.06 2.97
N GLU A 112 -7.98 -0.15 4.14
CA GLU A 112 -8.64 -1.35 4.64
C GLU A 112 -10.14 -1.10 4.83
N TYR A 113 -10.92 -1.99 4.24
CA TYR A 113 -12.36 -2.09 4.43
C TYR A 113 -12.62 -3.16 5.47
N THR A 114 -12.66 -2.77 6.75
CA THR A 114 -12.91 -3.67 7.90
C THR A 114 -14.31 -4.29 7.86
N HIS A 115 -15.25 -3.66 7.17
CA HIS A 115 -16.61 -4.14 6.93
C HIS A 115 -16.95 -4.03 5.45
N ALA A 116 -16.13 -4.65 4.61
CA ALA A 116 -16.30 -4.61 3.16
C ALA A 116 -17.76 -4.87 2.77
N PRO A 117 -18.40 -3.97 2.01
CA PRO A 117 -19.76 -4.18 1.54
C PRO A 117 -19.87 -5.55 0.88
N LYS A 118 -20.97 -6.27 1.16
CA LYS A 118 -21.25 -7.58 0.54
C LYS A 118 -21.63 -7.46 -0.95
N THR A 119 -21.07 -6.49 -1.67
CA THR A 119 -21.30 -6.31 -3.10
C THR A 119 -20.44 -7.29 -3.88
N ARG A 120 -20.94 -7.70 -5.05
CA ARG A 120 -20.26 -8.65 -5.95
C ARG A 120 -18.83 -8.21 -6.32
N LEU A 121 -18.56 -6.92 -6.29
CA LEU A 121 -17.25 -6.34 -6.59
C LEU A 121 -16.20 -6.78 -5.57
N PHE A 122 -16.47 -6.66 -4.27
CA PHE A 122 -15.51 -7.01 -3.22
C PHE A 122 -15.29 -8.52 -3.12
N TRP A 123 -16.32 -9.34 -3.35
CA TRP A 123 -16.18 -10.81 -3.37
C TRP A 123 -15.29 -11.33 -4.49
N ARG A 124 -15.18 -10.59 -5.60
CA ARG A 124 -14.36 -10.95 -6.76
C ARG A 124 -12.91 -10.53 -6.65
N LEU A 125 -12.55 -9.78 -5.61
CA LEU A 125 -11.17 -9.38 -5.42
C LEU A 125 -10.29 -10.61 -5.18
N PRO A 126 -9.14 -10.69 -5.86
CA PRO A 126 -8.24 -11.82 -5.71
C PRO A 126 -7.65 -11.85 -4.30
N PRO A 127 -7.18 -13.01 -3.82
CA PRO A 127 -6.29 -13.06 -2.67
C PRO A 127 -5.07 -12.17 -2.92
N LEU A 128 -4.50 -11.61 -1.84
CA LEU A 128 -3.26 -10.84 -1.91
C LEU A 128 -2.14 -11.68 -2.56
N PRO A 129 -1.67 -11.31 -3.77
CA PRO A 129 -0.76 -12.18 -4.49
C PRO A 129 0.64 -12.22 -3.86
N HIS A 130 1.32 -13.35 -4.04
CA HIS A 130 2.72 -13.50 -3.64
C HIS A 130 3.69 -12.78 -4.59
N ARG A 131 3.23 -12.45 -5.80
CA ARG A 131 3.98 -11.74 -6.82
C ARG A 131 3.15 -10.58 -7.33
N PHE A 132 3.72 -9.39 -7.28
CA PHE A 132 3.12 -8.20 -7.84
C PHE A 132 3.98 -7.71 -9.00
N HIS A 133 3.32 -7.18 -10.02
CA HIS A 133 3.98 -6.49 -11.10
C HIS A 133 3.19 -5.23 -11.42
N ILE A 134 3.82 -4.07 -11.22
CA ILE A 134 3.24 -2.80 -11.62
C ILE A 134 3.51 -2.58 -13.11
N PRO A 135 2.47 -2.43 -13.94
CA PRO A 135 2.67 -2.15 -15.35
C PRO A 135 3.36 -0.79 -15.51
N ARG A 136 4.29 -0.69 -16.47
CA ARG A 136 5.06 0.54 -16.73
C ARG A 136 4.22 1.69 -17.28
N SER A 137 3.04 1.38 -17.81
CA SER A 137 2.06 2.32 -18.35
C SER A 137 0.70 2.11 -17.67
N GLY A 138 -0.25 3.01 -17.93
CA GLY A 138 -1.63 2.85 -17.47
C GLY A 138 -1.92 3.35 -16.04
N GLY A 139 -1.04 4.15 -15.46
CA GLY A 139 -1.36 4.87 -14.22
C GLY A 139 -2.53 5.83 -14.43
N GLN A 140 -3.51 5.80 -13.54
CA GLN A 140 -4.69 6.66 -13.61
C GLN A 140 -4.42 7.95 -12.84
N ARG A 141 -4.70 9.11 -13.46
CA ARG A 141 -4.68 10.39 -12.75
C ARG A 141 -5.95 10.51 -11.92
N TYR A 142 -5.80 10.52 -10.61
CA TYR A 142 -6.87 10.92 -9.72
C TYR A 142 -6.85 12.44 -9.54
N GLN A 143 -8.00 13.03 -9.22
CA GLN A 143 -8.21 14.48 -9.17
C GLN A 143 -7.20 15.25 -8.30
N CYS A 144 -6.45 14.56 -7.44
CA CYS A 144 -5.65 15.17 -6.39
C CYS A 144 -4.26 14.54 -6.21
N GLY A 145 -3.84 13.66 -7.13
CA GLY A 145 -2.57 12.94 -7.01
C GLY A 145 -1.87 12.72 -8.35
N SER A 146 -0.59 12.36 -8.27
CA SER A 146 0.15 11.79 -9.39
C SER A 146 -0.55 10.53 -9.92
N PRO A 147 -0.28 10.10 -11.17
CA PRO A 147 -0.79 8.84 -11.68
C PRO A 147 -0.58 7.71 -10.67
N SER A 148 -1.63 6.94 -10.40
CA SER A 148 -1.57 5.82 -9.50
C SER A 148 -2.11 4.54 -10.14
N TRP A 149 -1.63 3.41 -9.65
CA TRP A 149 -2.08 2.09 -10.08
C TRP A 149 -2.96 1.52 -8.96
N PRO A 150 -4.29 1.68 -9.06
CA PRO A 150 -5.19 1.11 -8.08
C PRO A 150 -5.21 -0.41 -8.20
N GLY A 151 -5.18 -1.08 -7.07
CA GLY A 151 -5.36 -2.51 -6.96
C GLY A 151 -6.26 -2.87 -5.80
N GLY A 152 -6.80 -4.08 -5.83
CA GLY A 152 -7.62 -4.60 -4.75
C GLY A 152 -7.20 -6.02 -4.43
N ALA A 153 -7.21 -6.36 -3.14
CA ALA A 153 -6.90 -7.70 -2.68
C ALA A 153 -7.70 -8.06 -1.44
N ARG A 154 -7.92 -9.36 -1.23
CA ARG A 154 -8.49 -9.90 0.01
C ARG A 154 -7.43 -10.63 0.82
N ALA A 155 -7.56 -10.53 2.13
CA ALA A 155 -6.86 -11.42 3.05
C ALA A 155 -7.77 -11.68 4.26
N GLY A 156 -8.17 -12.96 4.43
CA GLY A 156 -9.24 -13.30 5.37
C GLY A 156 -10.56 -12.61 5.02
N ASP A 157 -11.21 -12.04 6.03
CA ASP A 157 -12.45 -11.26 5.89
C ASP A 157 -12.20 -9.79 5.52
N ASN A 158 -10.94 -9.35 5.55
CA ASN A 158 -10.56 -7.98 5.25
C ASN A 158 -10.32 -7.79 3.75
N THR A 159 -10.70 -6.61 3.28
CA THR A 159 -10.46 -6.19 1.90
C THR A 159 -9.57 -4.96 1.88
N PHE A 160 -8.57 -4.99 1.01
CA PHE A 160 -7.58 -3.94 0.87
C PHE A 160 -7.68 -3.31 -0.51
N GLN A 161 -7.64 -1.98 -0.54
CA GLN A 161 -7.38 -1.21 -1.77
C GLN A 161 -5.98 -0.64 -1.67
N LEU A 162 -5.17 -0.93 -2.68
CA LEU A 162 -3.78 -0.52 -2.77
C LEU A 162 -3.70 0.60 -3.81
N GLU A 163 -3.02 1.67 -3.47
CA GLU A 163 -2.75 2.79 -4.36
C GLU A 163 -1.24 2.97 -4.45
N VAL A 164 -0.68 2.57 -5.59
CA VAL A 164 0.74 2.72 -5.89
C VAL A 164 0.92 4.02 -6.65
N TYR A 165 1.84 4.86 -6.19
CA TYR A 165 2.23 6.10 -6.85
C TYR A 165 3.72 6.02 -7.20
N LEU A 166 4.03 6.35 -8.45
CA LEU A 166 5.39 6.43 -8.96
C LEU A 166 5.61 7.81 -9.53
N GLY A 167 6.76 8.39 -9.24
CA GLY A 167 7.17 9.64 -9.88
C GLY A 167 7.38 9.43 -11.38
N PRO A 168 7.29 10.50 -12.19
CA PRO A 168 7.42 10.43 -13.65
C PRO A 168 8.75 9.85 -14.15
N GLU A 169 9.78 9.83 -13.31
CA GLU A 169 11.12 9.29 -13.60
C GLU A 169 11.47 8.12 -12.67
N ALA A 170 10.47 7.44 -12.10
CA ALA A 170 10.70 6.25 -11.31
C ALA A 170 11.33 5.15 -12.19
N GLY A 171 12.65 5.00 -12.07
CA GLY A 171 13.41 4.03 -12.85
C GLY A 171 13.16 2.58 -12.40
N PRO A 172 13.79 1.60 -13.09
CA PRO A 172 13.61 0.18 -12.82
C PRO A 172 13.84 -0.20 -11.35
N LYS A 173 14.81 0.45 -10.68
CA LYS A 173 15.10 0.20 -9.26
C LYS A 173 13.90 0.49 -8.35
N ALA A 174 13.21 1.62 -8.55
CA ALA A 174 12.06 2.00 -7.72
C ALA A 174 10.88 1.05 -7.94
N ILE A 175 10.66 0.64 -9.20
CA ILE A 175 9.62 -0.34 -9.56
C ILE A 175 9.91 -1.69 -8.92
N THR A 176 11.13 -2.23 -9.06
CA THR A 176 11.52 -3.51 -8.44
C THR A 176 11.39 -3.47 -6.92
N GLN A 177 11.75 -2.35 -6.29
CA GLN A 177 11.57 -2.17 -4.86
C GLN A 177 10.09 -2.16 -4.45
N MET A 178 9.22 -1.51 -5.23
CA MET A 178 7.78 -1.52 -4.98
C MET A 178 7.17 -2.91 -5.20
N ASP A 179 7.54 -3.62 -6.27
CA ASP A 179 7.10 -4.99 -6.54
C ASP A 179 7.49 -5.92 -5.37
N ALA A 180 8.73 -5.81 -4.88
CA ALA A 180 9.21 -6.57 -3.72
C ALA A 180 8.46 -6.19 -2.42
N LEU A 181 8.16 -4.91 -2.22
CA LEU A 181 7.39 -4.43 -1.08
C LEU A 181 5.98 -5.04 -1.10
N LEU A 182 5.27 -4.94 -2.23
CA LEU A 182 3.93 -5.50 -2.42
C LEU A 182 3.93 -7.02 -2.23
N ALA A 183 4.90 -7.72 -2.82
CA ALA A 183 5.08 -9.16 -2.68
C ALA A 183 5.32 -9.62 -1.22
N SER A 184 5.74 -8.69 -0.34
CA SER A 184 5.99 -8.97 1.08
C SER A 184 4.80 -8.70 2.01
N LEU A 185 3.72 -8.10 1.50
CA LEU A 185 2.52 -7.77 2.29
C LEU A 185 1.85 -9.04 2.83
N ARG A 186 1.62 -9.12 4.14
CA ARG A 186 0.98 -10.27 4.80
C ARG A 186 0.09 -9.81 5.93
N LEU A 187 -0.92 -10.59 6.29
CA LEU A 187 -1.61 -10.45 7.59
C LEU A 187 -0.79 -11.09 8.71
N ALA A 188 -0.96 -10.58 9.93
CA ALA A 188 -0.14 -10.84 11.12
C ALA A 188 -0.50 -12.13 11.85
#